data_AF-A0A2N3RGF0-F1
#
_entry.id   AF-A0A2N3RGF0-F1
#
_cell.length_a   1.000
_cell.length_b   1.000
_cell.length_c   1.000
_cell.angle_alpha   90.00
_cell.angle_beta   90.00
_cell.angle_gamma   90.00
#
_symmetry.space_group_name_H-M   'P 1'
#
loop_
_entity.id
_entity.type
_entity.pdbx_description
1 polymer ?
#
loop_
_entity_poly.entity_id
_entity_poly.type
_entity_poly.pdbx_seq_one_letter_code
_entity_poly.pdbx_strand_id
1 'polypeptide(L)' 'MMASAKAVIYVGMRKEDVLTLLGPPDDSEDAGSTPTDVYHLGMSPYAGDTQAYDLTYKDGKVVSHHTVQG' A
#
# COMPACT_ATOMS: atom_id res chain seq x y z
N MET A 1 -0.82 -10.13 12.19
CA MET A 1 -2.24 -9.94 11.79
C MET A 1 -2.41 -9.04 10.55
N MET A 2 -1.33 -8.55 9.90
CA MET A 2 -1.39 -7.67 8.72
C MET A 2 -1.66 -8.40 7.39
N ALA A 3 -1.38 -9.71 7.29
CA ALA A 3 -1.56 -10.46 6.04
C ALA A 3 -3.01 -10.51 5.52
N SER A 4 -4.02 -10.31 6.39
CA SER A 4 -5.43 -10.36 6.00
C SER A 4 -5.99 -9.01 5.52
N ALA A 5 -5.37 -7.87 5.88
CA ALA A 5 -5.86 -6.55 5.49
C ALA A 5 -5.59 -6.25 4.00
N LYS A 6 -4.51 -6.81 3.44
CA LYS A 6 -4.15 -6.71 2.02
C LYS A 6 -5.24 -7.24 1.07
N ALA A 7 -5.97 -8.28 1.49
CA ALA A 7 -7.05 -8.86 0.70
C ALA A 7 -8.30 -7.96 0.64
N VAL A 8 -8.35 -6.89 1.44
CA VAL A 8 -9.52 -6.01 1.57
C VAL A 8 -9.38 -4.74 0.72
N ILE A 9 -8.16 -4.36 0.32
CA ILE A 9 -7.96 -3.15 -0.48
C ILE A 9 -8.35 -3.42 -1.94
N TYR A 10 -9.24 -2.59 -2.48
CA TYR A 10 -9.72 -2.68 -3.87
C TYR A 10 -9.75 -1.30 -4.55
N VAL A 11 -9.72 -1.31 -5.88
CA VAL A 11 -9.80 -0.08 -6.71
C VAL A 11 -11.10 0.68 -6.43
N GLY A 12 -10.99 1.96 -6.12
CA GLY A 12 -12.09 2.86 -5.76
C GLY A 12 -12.25 3.10 -4.26
N MET A 13 -11.53 2.36 -3.40
CA MET A 13 -11.46 2.61 -1.96
C MET A 13 -10.85 3.99 -1.69
N ARG A 14 -11.35 4.71 -0.66
CA ARG A 14 -10.80 6.03 -0.30
C ARG A 14 -9.48 5.88 0.45
N LYS A 15 -8.57 6.84 0.25
CA LYS A 15 -7.30 6.88 1.00
C LYS A 15 -7.51 6.82 2.51
N GLU A 16 -8.53 7.49 3.04
CA GLU A 16 -8.87 7.49 4.47
C GLU A 16 -9.24 6.09 5.00
N ASP A 17 -9.98 5.31 4.20
CA ASP A 17 -10.35 3.93 4.55
C ASP A 17 -9.11 3.03 4.53
N VAL A 18 -8.23 3.21 3.53
CA VAL A 18 -6.96 2.49 3.44
C VAL A 18 -6.10 2.76 4.68
N LEU A 19 -5.95 4.03 5.08
CA LEU A 19 -5.20 4.43 6.27
C LEU A 19 -5.82 3.86 7.56
N THR A 20 -7.15 3.73 7.62
CA THR A 20 -7.84 3.12 8.75
C THR A 20 -7.57 1.61 8.83
N LEU A 21 -7.46 0.94 7.68
CA LEU A 21 -7.23 -0.51 7.60
C LEU A 21 -5.76 -0.90 7.79
N LEU A 22 -4.84 -0.15 7.19
CA LEU A 22 -3.41 -0.48 7.16
C LEU A 22 -2.57 0.35 8.14
N GLY A 23 -3.10 1.48 8.62
CA GLY A 23 -2.32 2.50 9.31
C GLY A 23 -1.62 3.46 8.33
N PRO A 24 -0.74 4.34 8.85
CA PRO A 24 0.08 5.19 7.98
C PRO A 24 1.05 4.35 7.13
N PRO A 25 1.33 4.76 5.88
CA PRO A 25 2.33 4.10 5.06
C PRO A 25 3.75 4.33 5.59
N ASP A 26 4.67 3.47 5.19
CA ASP A 26 6.09 3.62 5.48
C ASP A 26 6.71 4.76 4.66
N ASP A 27 6.35 4.82 3.36
CA ASP A 27 6.77 5.87 2.45
C ASP A 27 5.57 6.40 1.66
N SER A 28 5.66 7.67 1.24
CA SER A 28 4.64 8.31 0.40
C SER A 28 5.32 9.16 -0.66
N GLU A 29 5.12 8.81 -1.92
CA GLU A 29 5.55 9.59 -3.06
C GLU A 29 4.39 10.45 -3.58
N ASP A 30 4.52 11.76 -3.41
CA ASP A 30 3.55 12.72 -3.94
C ASP A 30 3.90 13.05 -5.41
N ALA A 31 3.51 12.15 -6.33
CA ALA A 31 3.67 12.37 -7.77
C ALA A 31 2.57 13.28 -8.35
N GLY A 32 2.22 14.37 -7.64
CA GLY A 32 1.24 15.36 -8.06
C GLY A 32 -0.19 14.82 -8.11
N SER A 33 -0.73 14.58 -9.31
CA SER A 33 -2.13 14.13 -9.47
C SER A 33 -2.35 12.66 -9.12
N THR A 34 -1.27 11.88 -8.96
CA THR A 34 -1.34 10.45 -8.63
C THR A 34 -0.38 10.09 -7.51
N PRO A 35 -0.66 10.49 -6.25
CA PRO A 35 0.19 10.13 -5.13
C PRO A 35 0.21 8.61 -4.94
N THR A 36 1.35 8.07 -4.49
CA THR A 36 1.55 6.66 -4.24
C THR A 36 2.04 6.45 -2.81
N ASP A 37 1.37 5.58 -2.07
CA ASP A 37 1.79 5.16 -0.74
C ASP A 37 2.45 3.77 -0.83
N VAL A 38 3.54 3.56 -0.11
CA VAL A 38 4.28 2.29 -0.05
C VAL A 38 4.21 1.74 1.36
N TYR A 39 3.79 0.48 1.48
CA TYR A 39 3.71 -0.25 2.74
C TYR A 39 4.69 -1.43 2.73
N HIS A 40 5.64 -1.45 3.66
CA HIS A 40 6.59 -2.55 3.84
C HIS A 40 5.98 -3.59 4.79
N LEU A 41 5.51 -4.70 4.24
CA LEU A 41 4.77 -5.72 4.99
C LEU A 41 5.67 -6.65 5.83
N GLY A 42 6.96 -6.32 5.92
CA GLY A 42 7.98 -7.01 6.71
C GLY A 42 9.07 -7.64 5.85
N MET A 43 10.32 -7.48 6.30
CA MET A 43 11.44 -8.32 5.88
C MET A 43 11.32 -9.68 6.56
N SER A 44 11.32 -10.76 5.80
CA SER A 44 11.60 -12.06 6.39
C SER A 44 13.10 -12.09 6.78
N PRO A 45 13.49 -12.36 8.03
CA PRO A 45 14.91 -12.40 8.40
C PRO A 45 15.69 -13.55 7.73
N TYR A 46 14.99 -14.42 6.99
CA TYR A 46 15.56 -15.58 6.29
C TYR A 46 15.48 -15.51 4.77
N ALA A 47 14.77 -14.53 4.21
CA ALA A 47 14.64 -14.33 2.77
C ALA A 47 14.82 -12.83 2.51
N GLY A 48 15.82 -12.47 1.70
CA GLY A 48 16.13 -11.07 1.38
C GLY A 48 15.01 -10.32 0.65
N ASP A 49 13.90 -11.01 0.40
CA ASP A 49 12.72 -10.50 -0.28
C ASP A 49 11.93 -9.56 0.63
N THR A 50 12.12 -8.25 0.40
CA THR A 50 11.31 -7.22 1.02
C THR A 50 9.99 -7.16 0.26
N GLN A 51 8.88 -7.49 0.92
CA GLN A 51 7.56 -7.37 0.30
C GLN A 51 7.05 -5.94 0.50
N ALA A 52 7.07 -5.16 -0.59
CA ALA A 52 6.47 -3.84 -0.65
C ALA A 52 5.07 -3.92 -1.27
N TYR A 53 4.18 -3.05 -0.79
CA TYR A 53 2.83 -2.92 -1.30
C TYR A 53 2.57 -1.47 -1.69
N ASP A 54 2.47 -1.23 -3.00
CA ASP A 54 2.34 0.09 -3.57
C ASP A 54 0.87 0.37 -3.88
N LEU A 55 0.40 1.53 -3.44
CA LEU A 55 -0.98 1.98 -3.58
C LEU A 55 -1.00 3.34 -4.25
N THR A 56 -1.44 3.38 -5.51
CA THR A 56 -1.59 4.63 -6.24
C THR A 56 -2.99 5.16 -6.09
N TYR A 57 -3.11 6.45 -5.80
CA TYR A 57 -4.39 7.14 -5.69
C TYR A 57 -4.58 8.15 -6.81
N LYS A 58 -5.84 8.44 -7.11
CA LYS A 58 -6.25 9.57 -7.95
C LYS A 58 -7.58 10.10 -7.40
N ASP A 59 -7.72 11.41 -7.29
CA ASP A 59 -8.92 12.03 -6.71
C ASP A 59 -9.27 11.46 -5.31
N GLY A 60 -8.24 11.14 -4.52
CA GLY A 60 -8.38 10.56 -3.17
C GLY A 60 -8.80 9.09 -3.10
N LYS A 61 -8.86 8.38 -4.24
CA LYS A 61 -9.26 6.97 -4.32
C LYS A 61 -8.18 6.09 -4.91
N VAL A 62 -8.09 4.85 -4.47
CA VAL A 62 -7.17 3.83 -5.01
C VAL A 62 -7.50 3.59 -6.48
N VAL A 63 -6.54 3.78 -7.37
CA VAL A 63 -6.64 3.44 -8.79
C VAL A 63 -5.81 2.24 -9.18
N SER A 64 -4.77 1.94 -8.39
CA SER A 64 -3.91 0.78 -8.57
C SER A 64 -3.39 0.30 -7.23
N HIS A 65 -3.22 -1.01 -7.10
CA HIS A 65 -2.53 -1.62 -5.97
C HIS A 65 -1.66 -2.77 -6.49
N HIS A 66 -0.38 -2.77 -6.16
CA HIS A 66 0.56 -3.79 -6.62
C HIS A 66 1.41 -4.30 -5.46
N THR A 67 1.67 -5.60 -5.45
CA THR A 67 2.66 -6.18 -4.53
C THR A 67 3.95 -6.38 -5.29
N VAL A 68 5.00 -5.74 -4.83
CA VAL A 68 6.35 -6.03 -5.30
C VAL A 68 6.96 -7.04 -4.32
N GLN A 69 7.33 -8.20 -4.84
CA GLN A 69 8.25 -9.12 -4.17
C GLN A 69 9.62 -8.83 -4.78
N GLY A 70 10.49 -8.20 -3.99
CA GLY A 70 11.89 -7.98 -4.36
C GLY A 70 12.74 -9.20 -4.07
#